data_AF-A0A0Q4RE93-F1
#
_entry.id   AF-A0A0Q4RE93-F1
#
_cell.length_a   1.000
_cell.length_b   1.000
_cell.length_c   1.000
_cell.angle_alpha   90.00
_cell.angle_beta   90.00
_cell.angle_gamma   90.00
#
_symmetry.space_group_name_H-M   'P 1'
#
loop_
_entity.id
_entity.type
_entity.pdbx_description
1 polymer ?
#
loop_
_entity_poly.entity_id
_entity_poly.type
_entity_poly.pdbx_seq_one_letter_code
_entity_poly.pdbx_strand_id
1 'polypeptide(L)'
;MKRLGIYFLVVIFSYLCGVFFYKAAYTVLSISERSEDDLLYTGINLFFIFCVVPAYFLIVLILKSVNIQSTAVYALLLTIFGFIPSMLVPFMGGFGFIFLTPGYYISEMAILLYAFFTGTAVSFSLGIKILRHYPTLLK
;
A
#
# COMPACT_ATOMS: atom_id res chain seq x y z
N MET A 1 -1.24 4.79 -25.22
CA MET A 1 -2.42 4.82 -24.33
C MET A 1 -2.67 3.48 -23.62
N LYS A 2 -2.69 2.33 -24.32
CA LYS A 2 -2.91 1.01 -23.70
C LYS A 2 -2.00 0.69 -22.50
N ARG A 3 -0.69 0.95 -22.62
CA ARG A 3 0.28 0.75 -21.51
C ARG A 3 -0.11 1.49 -20.24
N LEU A 4 -0.46 2.76 -20.37
CA LEU A 4 -0.84 3.61 -19.24
C LEU A 4 -2.13 3.10 -18.59
N GLY A 5 -3.11 2.68 -19.39
CA GLY A 5 -4.34 2.05 -18.90
C GLY A 5 -4.08 0.76 -18.11
N ILE A 6 -3.12 -0.05 -18.53
CA ILE A 6 -2.80 -1.29 -17.81
C ILE A 6 -2.05 -1.01 -16.48
N TYR A 7 -1.12 -0.05 -16.46
CA TYR A 7 -0.50 0.39 -15.20
C TYR A 7 -1.54 0.98 -14.24
N PHE A 8 -2.50 1.73 -14.77
CA PHE A 8 -3.61 2.26 -14.00
C PHE A 8 -4.49 1.15 -13.41
N LEU A 9 -4.79 0.10 -14.18
CA LEU A 9 -5.48 -1.09 -13.67
C LEU A 9 -4.68 -1.77 -12.56
N VAL A 10 -3.36 -1.94 -12.69
CA VAL A 10 -2.52 -2.49 -11.62
C VAL A 10 -2.65 -1.66 -10.35
N VAL A 11 -2.61 -0.33 -10.46
CA VAL A 11 -2.78 0.57 -9.30
C VAL A 11 -4.17 0.39 -8.67
N ILE A 12 -5.25 0.36 -9.45
CA ILE A 12 -6.61 0.15 -8.95
C ILE A 12 -6.74 -1.20 -8.24
N PHE A 13 -6.31 -2.28 -8.88
CA PHE A 13 -6.37 -3.62 -8.28
C PHE A 13 -5.55 -3.68 -7.00
N SER A 14 -4.38 -3.01 -6.98
CA SER A 14 -3.55 -2.98 -5.79
C SER A 14 -4.24 -2.26 -4.63
N TYR A 15 -4.86 -1.12 -4.90
CA TYR A 15 -5.66 -0.39 -3.92
C TYR A 15 -6.82 -1.24 -3.38
N LEU A 16 -7.58 -1.90 -4.26
CA LEU A 16 -8.69 -2.78 -3.86
C LEU A 16 -8.21 -3.95 -2.98
N CYS A 17 -7.06 -4.54 -3.30
CA CYS A 17 -6.42 -5.54 -2.43
C CYS A 17 -6.05 -4.95 -1.06
N GLY A 18 -5.52 -3.72 -1.00
CA GLY A 18 -5.26 -3.03 0.26
C GLY A 18 -6.54 -2.85 1.08
N VAL A 19 -7.63 -2.39 0.46
CA VAL A 19 -8.94 -2.23 1.13
C VAL A 19 -9.45 -3.56 1.66
N PHE A 20 -9.31 -4.65 0.90
CA PHE A 20 -9.69 -5.99 1.35
C PHE A 20 -8.89 -6.42 2.59
N PHE A 21 -7.57 -6.24 2.58
CA PHE A 21 -6.71 -6.59 3.71
C PHE A 21 -7.00 -5.73 4.95
N TYR A 22 -7.25 -4.43 4.76
CA TYR A 22 -7.69 -3.54 5.83
C TYR A 22 -8.98 -4.05 6.47
N LYS A 23 -10.01 -4.35 5.67
CA LYS A 23 -11.29 -4.86 6.18
C LYS A 23 -11.15 -6.22 6.86
N ALA A 24 -10.34 -7.11 6.30
CA ALA A 24 -10.04 -8.40 6.93
C ALA A 24 -9.36 -8.21 8.30
N ALA A 25 -8.38 -7.32 8.40
CA ALA A 25 -7.72 -7.00 9.67
C ALA A 25 -8.70 -6.38 10.67
N TYR A 26 -9.58 -5.48 10.21
CA TYR A 26 -10.63 -4.87 11.03
C TYR A 26 -11.56 -5.93 11.65
N THR A 27 -12.01 -6.91 10.84
CA THR A 27 -12.83 -8.03 11.31
C THR A 27 -12.07 -8.93 12.29
N VAL A 28 -10.81 -9.25 12.00
CA VAL A 28 -9.98 -10.13 12.86
C VAL A 28 -9.71 -9.48 14.22
N LEU A 29 -9.48 -8.17 14.25
CA LEU A 29 -9.26 -7.39 15.48
C LEU A 29 -10.56 -7.12 16.25
N SER A 30 -11.72 -7.48 15.71
CA SER A 30 -13.04 -7.26 16.34
C SER A 30 -13.29 -5.80 16.72
N ILE A 31 -12.79 -4.87 15.92
CA ILE A 31 -12.95 -3.43 16.14
C ILE A 31 -14.42 -3.06 15.96
N SER A 32 -14.96 -2.26 16.89
CA SER A 32 -16.36 -1.86 16.83
C SER A 32 -16.61 -0.92 15.65
N GLU A 33 -17.67 -1.15 14.87
CA GLU A 33 -18.07 -0.31 13.71
C GLU A 33 -18.30 1.18 14.01
N ARG A 34 -18.30 1.58 15.29
CA ARG A 34 -18.37 2.98 15.73
C ARG A 34 -17.01 3.61 16.01
N SER A 35 -15.91 2.91 15.69
CA SER A 35 -14.56 3.43 15.93
C SER A 35 -14.23 4.59 14.99
N GLU A 36 -13.39 5.51 15.46
CA GLU A 36 -12.89 6.64 14.66
C GLU A 36 -11.95 6.19 13.53
N ASP A 37 -11.68 4.89 13.39
CA ASP A 37 -10.78 4.32 12.39
C ASP A 37 -11.26 4.54 10.95
N ASP A 38 -12.55 4.81 10.75
CA ASP A 38 -13.08 5.21 9.44
C ASP A 38 -12.44 6.53 8.94
N LEU A 39 -11.97 7.40 9.85
CA LEU A 39 -11.23 8.62 9.49
C LEU A 39 -9.89 8.30 8.80
N LEU A 40 -9.35 7.11 9.02
CA LEU A 40 -8.11 6.66 8.38
C LEU A 40 -8.26 6.50 6.88
N TYR A 41 -9.45 6.16 6.37
CA TYR A 41 -9.65 5.96 4.93
C TYR A 41 -9.30 7.20 4.11
N THR A 42 -9.65 8.39 4.60
CA THR A 42 -9.31 9.65 3.91
C THR A 42 -7.80 9.84 3.84
N GLY A 43 -7.09 9.60 4.94
CA GLY A 43 -5.63 9.66 4.98
C GLY A 43 -4.99 8.59 4.10
N ILE A 44 -5.45 7.34 4.18
CA ILE A 44 -5.00 6.22 3.35
C ILE A 44 -5.09 6.58 1.87
N ASN A 45 -6.23 7.12 1.42
CA ASN A 45 -6.45 7.46 0.01
C ASN A 45 -5.46 8.51 -0.49
N LEU A 46 -5.27 9.58 0.28
CA LEU A 46 -4.34 10.65 -0.06
C LEU A 46 -2.90 10.15 -0.11
N PHE A 47 -2.44 9.46 0.94
CA PHE A 47 -1.08 8.92 0.98
C PHE A 47 -0.87 7.85 -0.09
N PHE A 48 -1.87 7.03 -0.39
CA PHE A 48 -1.76 6.02 -1.43
C PHE A 48 -1.51 6.68 -2.79
N ILE A 49 -2.33 7.65 -3.18
CA ILE A 49 -2.26 8.31 -4.48
C ILE A 49 -0.99 9.15 -4.61
N PHE A 50 -0.69 10.00 -3.61
CA PHE A 50 0.35 11.02 -3.73
C PHE A 50 1.73 10.58 -3.23
N CYS A 51 1.83 9.52 -2.42
CA CYS A 51 3.09 9.05 -1.86
C CYS A 51 3.41 7.62 -2.32
N VAL A 52 2.49 6.67 -2.09
CA VAL A 52 2.75 5.25 -2.33
C VAL A 52 2.88 4.92 -3.81
N VAL A 53 1.95 5.38 -4.65
CA VAL A 53 1.98 5.09 -6.09
C VAL A 53 3.28 5.62 -6.73
N PRO A 54 3.67 6.90 -6.56
CA PRO A 54 4.95 7.40 -7.08
C PRO A 54 6.15 6.61 -6.56
N ALA A 55 6.18 6.30 -5.25
CA ALA A 55 7.28 5.56 -4.65
C ALA A 55 7.39 4.13 -5.17
N TYR A 56 6.25 3.45 -5.38
CA TYR A 56 6.21 2.10 -5.92
C TYR A 56 6.82 2.06 -7.32
N PHE A 57 6.44 3.00 -8.20
CA PHE A 57 7.05 3.12 -9.52
C PHE A 57 8.54 3.45 -9.45
N LEU A 58 8.96 4.35 -8.56
CA LEU A 58 10.35 4.71 -8.36
C LEU A 58 11.20 3.51 -7.90
N ILE A 59 10.74 2.76 -6.89
CA ILE A 59 11.41 1.57 -6.38
C ILE A 59 11.54 0.51 -7.49
N VAL A 60 10.46 0.27 -8.25
CA VAL A 60 10.48 -0.67 -9.37
C VAL A 60 11.46 -0.23 -10.47
N LEU A 61 11.59 1.08 -10.71
CA LEU A 61 12.54 1.63 -11.68
C LEU A 61 13.99 1.47 -11.21
N ILE A 62 14.27 1.75 -9.93
CA ILE A 62 15.59 1.53 -9.31
C ILE A 62 15.96 0.05 -9.36
N LEU A 63 15.07 -0.85 -8.97
CA LEU A 63 15.36 -2.29 -9.01
C LEU A 63 15.56 -2.81 -10.43
N LYS A 64 14.88 -2.20 -11.41
CA LYS A 64 15.12 -2.49 -12.82
C LYS A 64 16.49 -2.01 -13.28
N SER A 65 16.99 -0.87 -12.81
CA SER A 65 18.31 -0.35 -13.22
C SER A 65 19.46 -1.22 -12.71
N VAL A 66 19.27 -1.90 -11.57
CA VAL A 66 20.23 -2.90 -11.03
C VAL A 66 19.91 -4.35 -11.44
N ASN A 67 19.02 -4.55 -12.42
CA ASN A 67 18.61 -5.86 -12.96
C ASN A 67 18.07 -6.87 -11.92
N ILE A 68 17.48 -6.39 -10.83
CA ILE A 68 16.78 -7.23 -9.85
C ILE A 68 15.36 -7.49 -10.35
N GLN A 69 15.01 -8.76 -10.57
CA GLN A 69 13.71 -9.18 -11.12
C GLN A 69 12.85 -10.02 -10.16
N SER A 70 13.29 -10.19 -8.90
CA SER A 70 12.56 -10.99 -7.92
C SER A 70 11.31 -10.30 -7.40
N THR A 71 10.14 -10.96 -7.55
CA THR A 71 8.86 -10.49 -7.00
C THR A 71 8.89 -10.38 -5.50
N ALA A 72 9.55 -11.32 -4.82
CA ALA A 72 9.66 -11.29 -3.37
C ALA A 72 10.43 -10.06 -2.90
N VAL A 73 11.51 -9.70 -3.60
CA VAL A 73 12.27 -8.48 -3.29
C VAL A 73 11.42 -7.23 -3.53
N TYR A 74 10.59 -7.24 -4.57
CA TYR A 74 9.69 -6.11 -4.86
C TYR A 74 8.66 -5.98 -3.74
N ALA A 75 7.92 -7.05 -3.45
CA ALA A 75 6.93 -7.06 -2.39
C ALA A 75 7.53 -6.61 -1.04
N LEU A 76 8.71 -7.10 -0.69
CA LEU A 76 9.39 -6.75 0.56
C LEU A 76 9.74 -5.26 0.62
N LEU A 77 10.40 -4.72 -0.41
CA LEU A 77 10.80 -3.30 -0.41
C LEU A 77 9.59 -2.35 -0.46
N LEU A 78 8.56 -2.71 -1.23
CA LEU A 78 7.31 -1.94 -1.30
C LEU A 78 6.55 -1.99 0.03
N THR A 79 6.58 -3.12 0.73
CA THR A 79 5.98 -3.28 2.08
C THR A 79 6.72 -2.46 3.12
N ILE A 80 8.06 -2.54 3.14
CA ILE A 80 8.90 -1.73 4.03
C ILE A 80 8.65 -0.24 3.80
N PHE A 81 8.56 0.19 2.54
CA PHE A 81 8.20 1.57 2.22
C PHE A 81 6.81 1.92 2.75
N GLY A 82 5.84 1.00 2.65
CA GLY A 82 4.48 1.15 3.15
C GLY A 82 4.38 1.43 4.66
N PHE A 83 5.40 1.12 5.46
CA PHE A 83 5.43 1.49 6.87
C PHE A 83 5.63 3.00 7.08
N ILE A 84 6.27 3.70 6.14
CA ILE A 84 6.43 5.15 6.19
C ILE A 84 5.07 5.87 6.16
N PRO A 85 4.21 5.70 5.15
CA PRO A 85 2.88 6.31 5.16
C PRO A 85 2.00 5.75 6.29
N SER A 86 2.21 4.52 6.76
CA SER A 86 1.51 4.02 7.96
C SER A 86 1.78 4.86 9.21
N MET A 87 2.95 5.47 9.32
CA MET A 87 3.25 6.41 10.40
C MET A 87 2.65 7.80 10.15
N LEU A 88 2.42 8.16 8.89
CA LEU A 88 2.00 9.51 8.50
C LEU A 88 0.48 9.69 8.36
N VAL A 89 -0.25 8.63 8.01
CA VAL A 89 -1.72 8.65 7.83
C VAL A 89 -2.47 9.19 9.07
N PRO A 90 -2.13 8.79 10.32
CA PRO A 90 -2.82 9.31 11.49
C PRO A 90 -2.72 10.84 11.67
N PHE A 91 -1.67 11.49 11.13
CA PHE A 91 -1.57 12.95 11.17
C PHE A 91 -2.68 13.62 10.39
N MET A 92 -2.96 13.10 9.20
CA MET A 92 -4.00 13.64 8.33
C MET A 92 -5.41 13.24 8.78
N GLY A 93 -5.54 12.13 9.51
CA GLY A 93 -6.79 11.71 10.15
C GLY A 93 -7.18 12.54 11.38
N GLY A 94 -6.34 13.49 11.81
CA GLY A 94 -6.61 14.34 12.98
C GLY A 94 -6.16 13.77 14.32
N PHE A 95 -5.49 12.60 14.33
CA PHE A 95 -5.00 11.97 15.56
C PHE A 95 -3.74 12.68 16.10
N GLY A 96 -2.87 13.23 15.23
CA GLY A 96 -1.70 14.04 15.65
C GLY A 96 -0.48 13.25 16.20
N PHE A 97 0.61 13.97 16.52
CA PHE A 97 1.90 13.39 16.98
C PHE A 97 1.87 12.80 18.38
N ILE A 98 0.83 13.09 19.16
CA ILE A 98 0.66 12.59 20.52
C ILE A 98 0.54 11.05 20.52
N PHE A 99 0.11 10.46 19.40
CA PHE A 99 -0.01 9.02 19.26
C PHE A 99 1.26 8.31 18.79
N LEU A 100 2.36 8.97 18.37
CA LEU A 100 3.62 8.26 18.03
C LEU A 100 4.42 7.81 19.28
N THR A 101 3.73 7.23 20.25
CA THR A 101 4.36 6.53 21.37
C THR A 101 4.78 5.12 20.93
N PRO A 102 5.69 4.44 21.66
CA PRO A 102 6.04 3.06 21.37
C PRO A 102 4.83 2.11 21.26
N GLY A 103 3.72 2.41 21.96
CA GLY A 103 2.48 1.64 21.88
C GLY A 103 1.75 1.74 20.54
N TYR A 104 2.01 2.76 19.73
CA TYR A 104 1.36 2.92 18.43
C TYR A 104 1.77 1.84 17.43
N TYR A 105 3.04 1.47 17.40
CA TYR A 105 3.57 0.50 16.43
C TYR A 105 2.97 -0.91 16.58
N ILE A 106 2.28 -1.16 17.70
CA ILE A 106 1.55 -2.40 17.98
C ILE A 106 0.03 -2.16 18.16
N SER A 107 -0.44 -0.93 17.93
CA SER A 107 -1.85 -0.56 18.05
C SER A 107 -2.69 -1.11 16.90
N GLU A 108 -3.99 -1.27 17.15
CA GLU A 108 -4.98 -1.67 16.15
C GLU A 108 -4.91 -0.79 14.89
N MET A 109 -4.83 0.53 15.07
CA MET A 109 -4.67 1.50 13.99
C MET A 109 -3.44 1.24 13.12
N ALA A 110 -2.28 0.98 13.73
CA ALA A 110 -1.06 0.67 12.97
C ALA A 110 -1.19 -0.67 12.23
N ILE A 111 -1.76 -1.69 12.86
CA ILE A 111 -1.99 -3.01 12.24
C ILE A 111 -2.90 -2.89 11.01
N LEU A 112 -3.97 -2.10 11.10
CA LEU A 112 -4.85 -1.82 9.97
C LEU A 112 -4.11 -1.18 8.78
N LEU A 113 -3.25 -0.20 9.07
CA LEU A 113 -2.45 0.47 8.04
C LEU A 113 -1.38 -0.47 7.47
N TYR A 114 -0.70 -1.25 8.29
CA TYR A 114 0.25 -2.26 7.85
C TYR A 114 -0.43 -3.30 6.94
N ALA A 115 -1.62 -3.77 7.30
CA ALA A 115 -2.39 -4.69 6.49
C ALA A 115 -2.74 -4.08 5.12
N PHE A 116 -3.23 -2.84 5.10
CA PHE A 116 -3.53 -2.12 3.87
C PHE A 116 -2.31 -2.04 2.95
N PHE A 117 -1.21 -1.45 3.42
CA PHE A 117 -0.03 -1.20 2.58
C PHE A 117 0.72 -2.48 2.20
N THR A 118 0.66 -3.53 3.03
CA THR A 118 1.16 -4.86 2.67
C THR A 118 0.33 -5.45 1.53
N GLY A 119 -1.00 -5.39 1.64
CA GLY A 119 -1.92 -5.84 0.59
C GLY A 119 -1.66 -5.13 -0.73
N THR A 120 -1.46 -3.81 -0.71
CA THR A 120 -1.12 -3.04 -1.92
C THR A 120 0.25 -3.38 -2.47
N ALA A 121 1.26 -3.58 -1.62
CA ALA A 121 2.63 -3.91 -2.04
C ALA A 121 2.70 -5.26 -2.76
N VAL A 122 2.09 -6.29 -2.17
CA VAL A 122 2.07 -7.65 -2.73
C VAL A 122 1.35 -7.69 -4.07
N SER A 123 0.13 -7.16 -4.13
CA SER A 123 -0.67 -7.12 -5.36
C SER A 123 -0.01 -6.30 -6.47
N PHE A 124 0.57 -5.14 -6.15
CA PHE A 124 1.30 -4.32 -7.11
C PHE A 124 2.53 -5.07 -7.66
N SER A 125 3.31 -5.73 -6.79
CA SER A 125 4.48 -6.49 -7.20
C SER A 125 4.14 -7.63 -8.18
N LEU A 126 3.01 -8.32 -7.95
CA LEU A 126 2.49 -9.35 -8.83
C LEU A 126 2.01 -8.77 -10.15
N GLY A 127 1.26 -7.67 -10.12
CA GLY A 127 0.82 -6.96 -11.31
C GLY A 127 1.99 -6.56 -12.20
N ILE A 128 3.03 -5.94 -11.63
CA ILE A 128 4.24 -5.56 -12.37
C ILE A 128 4.96 -6.78 -12.97
N LYS A 129 5.04 -7.91 -12.26
CA LYS A 129 5.62 -9.15 -12.81
C LYS A 129 4.84 -9.65 -14.02
N ILE A 130 3.50 -9.67 -13.94
CA ILE A 130 2.64 -10.10 -15.05
C ILE A 130 2.88 -9.21 -16.26
N LEU A 131 2.92 -7.88 -16.08
CA LEU A 131 3.18 -6.95 -17.19
C LEU A 131 4.53 -7.13 -17.86
N ARG A 132 5.54 -7.51 -17.09
CA ARG A 132 6.88 -7.79 -17.64
C ARG A 132 6.93 -9.11 -18.40
N HIS A 133 6.16 -10.11 -17.98
CA HIS A 133 6.11 -11.42 -18.62
C HIS A 133 5.26 -11.42 -19.91
N TYR A 134 4.25 -10.54 -19.99
CA TYR A 134 3.36 -10.40 -21.15
C TYR A 134 3.53 -9.03 -21.85
N PRO A 135 4.68 -8.75 -22.48
CA PRO A 135 4.93 -7.48 -23.16
C PRO A 135 4.02 -7.25 -24.37
N THR A 136 3.35 -8.30 -24.87
CA THR A 136 2.31 -8.22 -25.91
C THR A 136 1.09 -7.43 -25.46
N LEU A 137 0.75 -7.44 -24.16
CA LEU A 137 -0.31 -6.60 -23.59
C LEU A 137 0.02 -5.10 -23.68
N LEU A 138 1.31 -4.77 -23.82
CA LEU A 138 1.81 -3.41 -23.87
C LEU A 138 2.00 -2.89 -25.31
N LYS A 139 1.71 -3.68 -26.36
CA LYS A 139 1.73 -3.25 -27.77
C LYS A 139 0.36 -2.72 -28.20
#